data_AF-A0A0K6H3E0-F1
#
_entry.id   AF-A0A0K6H3E0-F1
#
_cell.length_a   1.000
_cell.length_b   1.000
_cell.length_c   1.000
_cell.angle_alpha   90.00
_cell.angle_beta   90.00
_cell.angle_gamma   90.00
#
_symmetry.space_group_name_H-M   'P 1'
#
loop_
_entity.id
_entity.type
_entity.pdbx_description
1 polymer ?
#
loop_
_entity_poly.entity_id
_entity_poly.type
_entity_poly.pdbx_seq_one_letter_code
_entity_poly.pdbx_strand_id
1 'polypeptide(L)'
;MKKFILITLLLVWASPTFACNSPWEKCWAGQEFKDNKCSPEAQLMSAYEAKQWLRENPQWRLPSAEELKQHFLSSNANHLRQLAAGQGMSAVLSGDVMQHGNELLAVSVNIQTGAVELQPWRQPLLVLWRKTSW
;
A
#
# COMPACT_ATOMS: atom_id res chain seq x y z
N MET A 1 -9.69 -55.80 36.70
CA MET A 1 -8.71 -54.78 36.27
C MET A 1 -9.10 -54.29 34.87
N LYS A 2 -9.73 -53.12 34.74
CA LYS A 2 -10.05 -52.51 33.45
C LYS A 2 -9.45 -51.10 33.43
N LYS A 3 -8.47 -50.90 32.55
CA LYS A 3 -7.75 -49.63 32.39
C LYS A 3 -8.61 -48.70 31.54
N PHE A 4 -8.96 -47.54 32.08
CA PHE A 4 -9.50 -46.42 31.31
C PHE A 4 -8.32 -45.61 30.77
N ILE A 5 -8.19 -45.54 29.45
CA ILE A 5 -7.27 -44.63 28.77
C ILE A 5 -8.10 -43.40 28.40
N LEU A 6 -7.89 -42.30 29.12
CA LEU A 6 -8.48 -41.00 28.82
C LEU A 6 -7.55 -40.31 27.81
N ILE A 7 -7.97 -40.19 26.55
CA ILE A 7 -7.26 -39.41 25.53
C ILE A 7 -7.86 -38.00 25.54
N THR A 8 -7.16 -37.07 26.17
CA THR A 8 -7.55 -35.66 26.19
C THR A 8 -7.14 -35.03 24.86
N LEU A 9 -8.09 -34.91 23.94
CA LEU A 9 -7.92 -34.21 22.66
C LEU A 9 -7.91 -32.70 22.91
N LEU A 10 -6.72 -32.09 22.98
CA LEU A 10 -6.55 -30.64 23.02
C LEU A 10 -6.92 -30.06 21.64
N LEU A 11 -8.19 -29.68 21.49
CA LEU A 11 -8.65 -28.80 20.42
C LEU A 11 -7.99 -27.42 20.62
N VAL A 12 -6.88 -27.18 19.95
CA VAL A 12 -6.33 -25.82 19.79
C VAL A 12 -7.28 -25.08 18.86
N TRP A 13 -8.17 -24.27 19.44
CA TRP A 13 -8.96 -23.28 18.73
C TRP A 13 -8.01 -22.20 18.21
N ALA A 14 -7.43 -22.44 17.03
CA ALA A 14 -6.83 -21.39 16.24
C ALA A 14 -7.96 -20.47 15.76
N SER A 15 -8.19 -19.38 16.47
CA SER A 15 -9.05 -18.30 15.98
C SER A 15 -8.57 -17.90 14.59
N PRO A 16 -9.41 -17.94 13.53
CA PRO A 16 -9.03 -17.35 12.27
C PRO A 16 -8.85 -15.85 12.52
N THR A 17 -7.61 -15.40 12.55
CA THR A 17 -7.28 -13.99 12.40
C THR A 17 -7.74 -13.61 11.00
N PHE A 18 -8.97 -13.12 10.89
CA PHE A 18 -9.40 -12.38 9.71
C PHE A 18 -8.51 -11.14 9.63
N ALA A 19 -7.36 -11.28 8.96
CA ALA A 19 -6.61 -10.15 8.49
C ALA A 19 -7.55 -9.43 7.52
N CYS A 20 -8.25 -8.39 7.99
CA CYS A 20 -9.03 -7.48 7.17
C CYS A 20 -8.07 -6.81 6.18
N ASN A 21 -7.78 -7.50 5.08
CA ASN A 21 -7.04 -6.98 3.96
C ASN A 21 -7.97 -6.00 3.24
N SER A 22 -8.00 -4.76 3.74
CA SER A 22 -8.66 -3.68 3.02
C SER A 22 -8.10 -3.58 1.60
N PRO A 23 -8.97 -3.57 0.58
CA PRO A 23 -8.58 -3.78 -0.79
C PRO A 23 -7.68 -2.65 -1.28
N TRP A 24 -6.66 -3.04 -2.04
CA TRP A 24 -5.78 -2.16 -2.80
C TRP A 24 -6.50 -1.68 -4.06
N GLU A 25 -6.23 -0.45 -4.47
CA GLU A 25 -6.60 -0.02 -5.81
C GLU A 25 -5.87 -0.83 -6.89
N LYS A 26 -6.53 -1.02 -8.03
CA LYS A 26 -5.96 -1.79 -9.15
C LYS A 26 -5.06 -0.95 -10.05
N CYS A 27 -5.27 0.37 -10.03
CA CYS A 27 -4.57 1.35 -10.85
C CYS A 27 -3.95 2.44 -9.97
N TRP A 28 -3.04 3.22 -10.55
CA TRP A 28 -2.51 4.40 -9.88
C TRP A 28 -3.58 5.48 -9.71
N ALA A 29 -3.34 6.44 -8.81
CA ALA A 29 -4.23 7.58 -8.62
C ALA A 29 -4.51 8.31 -9.95
N GLY A 30 -5.77 8.73 -10.14
CA GLY A 30 -6.24 9.38 -11.36
C GLY A 30 -6.57 8.44 -12.52
N GLN A 31 -6.32 7.13 -12.37
CA GLN A 31 -6.63 6.13 -13.39
C GLN A 31 -7.85 5.29 -13.03
N GLU A 32 -8.54 4.81 -14.04
CA GLU A 32 -9.64 3.87 -13.94
C GLU A 32 -9.28 2.54 -14.60
N PHE A 33 -9.70 1.44 -14.00
CA PHE A 33 -9.54 0.11 -14.59
C PHE A 33 -10.70 -0.19 -15.55
N LYS A 34 -10.47 -0.11 -16.85
CA LYS A 34 -11.44 -0.38 -17.92
C LYS A 34 -10.81 -1.21 -19.03
N ASP A 35 -11.58 -2.14 -19.60
CA ASP A 35 -11.13 -3.01 -20.70
C ASP A 35 -9.78 -3.72 -20.40
N ASN A 36 -9.62 -4.17 -19.15
CA ASN A 36 -8.41 -4.78 -18.60
C ASN A 36 -7.14 -3.90 -18.64
N LYS A 37 -7.31 -2.57 -18.63
CA LYS A 37 -6.22 -1.60 -18.64
C LYS A 37 -6.51 -0.44 -17.69
N CYS A 38 -5.45 0.20 -17.20
CA CYS A 38 -5.55 1.45 -16.44
C CYS A 38 -5.44 2.65 -17.39
N SER A 39 -6.43 3.53 -17.39
CA SER A 39 -6.46 4.75 -18.22
C SER A 39 -7.19 5.89 -17.50
N PRO A 40 -6.88 7.18 -17.75
CA PRO A 40 -5.81 7.73 -18.58
C PRO A 40 -4.43 7.61 -17.90
N GLU A 41 -3.50 8.53 -18.16
CA GLU A 41 -2.19 8.57 -17.47
C GLU A 41 -2.34 8.72 -15.96
N ALA A 42 -1.35 8.25 -15.20
CA ALA A 42 -1.37 8.34 -13.75
C ALA A 42 -1.22 9.81 -13.31
N GLN A 43 -2.07 10.23 -12.37
CA GLN A 43 -1.92 11.51 -11.72
C GLN A 43 -0.84 11.40 -10.64
N LEU A 44 0.26 12.12 -10.85
CA LEU A 44 1.28 12.29 -9.82
C LEU A 44 0.78 13.27 -8.77
N MET A 45 1.05 12.97 -7.50
CA MET A 45 0.71 13.85 -6.39
C MET A 45 1.87 13.94 -5.42
N SER A 46 2.07 15.14 -4.87
CA SER A 46 2.90 15.32 -3.69
C SER A 46 2.20 14.83 -2.44
N ALA A 47 2.96 14.64 -1.35
CA ALA A 47 2.39 14.29 -0.05
C ALA A 47 1.43 15.36 0.49
N TYR A 48 1.67 16.63 0.16
CA TYR A 48 0.73 17.71 0.46
C TYR A 48 -0.61 17.52 -0.27
N GLU A 49 -0.58 17.34 -1.59
CA GLU A 49 -1.78 17.20 -2.42
C GLU A 49 -2.57 15.95 -2.05
N ALA A 50 -1.88 14.82 -1.86
CA ALA A 50 -2.50 13.59 -1.42
C ALA A 50 -3.21 13.77 -0.07
N LYS A 51 -2.61 14.50 0.88
CA LYS A 51 -3.28 14.82 2.16
C LYS A 51 -4.49 15.72 1.99
N GLN A 52 -4.49 16.67 1.06
CA GLN A 52 -5.69 17.48 0.80
C GLN A 52 -6.79 16.62 0.19
N TRP A 53 -6.46 15.79 -0.81
CA TRP A 53 -7.42 14.89 -1.44
C TRP A 53 -8.08 13.94 -0.44
N LEU A 54 -7.30 13.37 0.49
CA LEU A 54 -7.80 12.46 1.52
C LEU A 54 -8.77 13.12 2.53
N ARG A 55 -8.70 14.44 2.72
CA ARG A 55 -9.67 15.15 3.58
C ARG A 55 -11.07 15.09 3.00
N GLU A 56 -11.16 15.09 1.67
CA GLU A 56 -12.42 15.01 0.92
C GLU A 56 -12.85 13.56 0.67
N ASN A 57 -11.94 12.60 0.87
CA ASN A 57 -12.09 11.20 0.52
C ASN A 57 -11.69 10.25 1.68
N PRO A 58 -12.35 10.33 2.85
CA PRO A 58 -11.93 9.67 4.10
C PRO A 58 -12.02 8.13 4.08
N GLN A 59 -12.73 7.56 3.11
CA GLN A 59 -12.79 6.12 2.87
C GLN A 59 -11.47 5.55 2.32
N TRP A 60 -10.54 6.42 1.92
CA TRP A 60 -9.23 6.06 1.41
C TRP A 60 -8.13 6.51 2.37
N ARG A 61 -6.96 5.91 2.19
CA ARG A 61 -5.71 6.32 2.84
C ARG A 61 -4.52 6.04 1.94
N LEU A 62 -3.40 6.68 2.27
CA LEU A 62 -2.10 6.23 1.80
C LEU A 62 -1.67 4.98 2.59
N PRO A 63 -1.12 3.96 1.92
CA PRO A 63 -0.49 2.81 2.58
C PRO A 63 0.78 3.22 3.32
N SER A 64 1.14 2.52 4.39
CA SER A 64 2.46 2.71 5.03
C SER A 64 3.58 2.17 4.14
N ALA A 65 4.82 2.57 4.41
CA ALA A 65 5.98 2.10 3.67
C ALA A 65 6.13 0.58 3.75
N GLU A 66 5.84 -0.01 4.90
CA GLU A 66 5.88 -1.46 5.07
C GLU A 66 4.80 -2.19 4.26
N GLU A 67 3.59 -1.63 4.22
CA GLU A 67 2.51 -2.16 3.37
C GLU A 67 2.89 -2.11 1.89
N LEU A 68 3.49 -1.01 1.43
CA LEU A 68 3.96 -0.86 0.04
C LEU A 68 5.09 -1.83 -0.27
N LYS A 69 6.08 -1.97 0.62
CA LYS A 69 7.15 -2.96 0.45
C LYS A 69 6.60 -4.36 0.26
N GLN A 70 5.74 -4.81 1.18
CA GLN A 70 5.15 -6.14 1.11
C GLN A 70 4.33 -6.31 -0.17
N HIS A 71 3.56 -5.29 -0.57
CA HIS A 71 2.77 -5.30 -1.80
C HIS A 71 3.67 -5.45 -3.04
N PHE A 72 4.67 -4.59 -3.20
CA PHE A 72 5.54 -4.56 -4.39
C PHE A 72 6.57 -5.67 -4.45
N LEU A 73 6.96 -6.25 -3.31
CA LEU A 73 7.81 -7.44 -3.26
C LEU A 73 7.02 -8.74 -3.50
N SER A 74 5.69 -8.69 -3.42
CA SER A 74 4.81 -9.82 -3.78
C SER A 74 4.54 -9.90 -5.30
N SER A 75 4.11 -11.06 -5.78
CA SER A 75 3.68 -11.25 -7.18
C SER A 75 2.43 -10.44 -7.56
N ASN A 76 1.67 -9.95 -6.58
CA ASN A 76 0.37 -9.32 -6.79
C ASN A 76 0.49 -7.93 -7.44
N ALA A 77 1.64 -7.28 -7.31
CA ALA A 77 1.88 -5.94 -7.84
C ALA A 77 2.52 -5.92 -9.24
N ASN A 78 2.73 -7.08 -9.88
CA ASN A 78 3.42 -7.18 -11.18
C ASN A 78 2.87 -6.22 -12.24
N HIS A 79 1.54 -6.11 -12.33
CA HIS A 79 0.88 -5.22 -13.27
C HIS A 79 1.22 -3.75 -13.00
N LEU A 80 1.08 -3.29 -11.75
CA LEU A 80 1.41 -1.93 -11.35
C LEU A 80 2.89 -1.62 -11.60
N ARG A 81 3.82 -2.56 -11.30
CA ARG A 81 5.25 -2.39 -11.58
C ARG A 81 5.53 -2.16 -13.07
N GLN A 82 4.86 -2.91 -13.95
CA GLN A 82 5.00 -2.76 -15.40
C GLN A 82 4.45 -1.41 -15.88
N LEU A 83 3.30 -0.97 -15.35
CA LEU A 83 2.74 0.34 -15.67
C LEU A 83 3.68 1.48 -15.27
N ALA A 84 4.22 1.44 -14.06
CA ALA A 84 5.18 2.45 -13.59
C ALA A 84 6.46 2.46 -14.43
N ALA A 85 7.02 1.28 -14.74
CA ALA A 85 8.22 1.17 -15.57
C ALA A 85 8.01 1.74 -16.98
N GLY A 86 6.83 1.51 -17.58
CA GLY A 86 6.46 2.09 -18.88
C GLY A 86 6.36 3.61 -18.89
N GLN A 87 6.20 4.23 -17.72
CA GLN A 87 6.16 5.69 -17.52
C GLN A 87 7.48 6.26 -16.98
N GLY A 88 8.52 5.43 -16.83
CA GLY A 88 9.81 5.85 -16.25
C GLY A 88 9.75 6.18 -14.76
N MET A 89 8.72 5.68 -14.05
CA MET A 89 8.51 5.94 -12.63
C MET A 89 9.01 4.76 -11.78
N SER A 90 9.69 5.05 -10.68
CA SER A 90 10.27 4.03 -9.79
C SER A 90 9.89 4.15 -8.34
N ALA A 91 9.18 5.21 -7.93
CA ALA A 91 8.85 5.47 -6.53
C ALA A 91 7.36 5.73 -6.33
N VAL A 92 6.82 5.19 -5.24
CA VAL A 92 5.44 5.38 -4.80
C VAL A 92 5.41 6.05 -3.43
N LEU A 93 4.51 7.00 -3.24
CA LEU A 93 4.33 7.72 -1.99
C LEU A 93 3.72 6.81 -0.91
N SER A 94 4.27 6.84 0.30
CA SER A 94 3.64 6.26 1.49
C SER A 94 2.91 7.31 2.33
N GLY A 95 2.11 6.85 3.29
CA GLY A 95 1.44 7.71 4.27
C GLY A 95 2.36 8.22 5.37
N ASP A 96 3.61 7.73 5.42
CA ASP A 96 4.56 8.07 6.47
C ASP A 96 5.29 9.37 6.15
N VAL A 97 5.64 10.10 7.21
CA VAL A 97 6.35 11.37 7.11
C VAL A 97 7.46 11.38 8.14
N MET A 98 8.57 12.02 7.81
CA MET A 98 9.69 12.20 8.73
C MET A 98 9.99 13.68 8.88
N GLN A 99 10.15 14.13 10.12
CA GLN A 99 10.67 15.46 10.38
C GLN A 99 12.20 15.38 10.47
N HIS A 100 12.90 16.24 9.72
CA HIS A 100 14.35 16.38 9.78
C HIS A 100 14.70 17.85 9.99
N GLY A 101 15.00 18.22 11.24
CA GLY A 101 15.15 19.62 11.62
C GLY A 101 13.85 20.41 11.40
N ASN A 102 13.93 21.44 10.55
CA ASN A 102 12.79 22.29 10.18
C ASN A 102 12.08 21.81 8.91
N GLU A 103 12.52 20.71 8.32
CA GLU A 103 11.93 20.16 7.10
C GLU A 103 11.03 18.97 7.41
N LEU A 104 9.92 18.89 6.68
CA LEU A 104 9.08 17.71 6.62
C LEU A 104 9.41 16.97 5.32
N LEU A 105 9.71 15.68 5.43
CA LEU A 105 10.02 14.81 4.31
C LEU A 105 8.93 13.76 4.16
N ALA A 106 8.54 13.50 2.92
CA ALA A 106 7.65 12.41 2.58
C ALA A 106 8.45 11.11 2.48
N VAL A 107 7.90 10.03 3.00
CA VAL A 107 8.46 8.70 2.80
C VAL A 107 7.91 8.12 1.50
N SER A 108 8.79 7.51 0.72
CA SER A 108 8.44 6.80 -0.50
C SER A 108 9.09 5.44 -0.52
N VAL A 109 8.55 4.55 -1.35
CA VAL A 109 9.11 3.21 -1.56
C VAL A 109 9.45 3.03 -3.02
N ASN A 110 10.66 2.56 -3.29
CA ASN A 110 11.07 2.16 -4.61
C ASN A 110 10.31 0.90 -5.03
N ILE A 111 9.60 0.97 -6.15
CA ILE A 111 8.69 -0.04 -6.65
C ILE A 111 9.43 -1.33 -7.06
N GLN A 112 10.69 -1.22 -7.45
CA GLN A 112 11.50 -2.36 -7.90
C GLN A 112 12.24 -3.03 -6.75
N THR A 113 12.88 -2.22 -5.89
CA THR A 113 13.78 -2.73 -4.86
C THR A 113 13.13 -2.83 -3.47
N GLY A 114 12.00 -2.17 -3.25
CA GLY A 114 11.40 -1.99 -1.93
C GLY A 114 12.22 -1.06 -1.01
N ALA A 115 13.24 -0.37 -1.54
CA ALA A 115 14.01 0.59 -0.75
C ALA A 115 13.13 1.74 -0.26
N VAL A 116 13.34 2.18 0.99
CA VAL A 116 12.67 3.38 1.52
C VAL A 116 13.53 4.58 1.20
N GLU A 117 12.90 5.58 0.62
CA GLU A 117 13.54 6.82 0.21
C GLU A 117 12.82 8.01 0.84
N LEU A 118 13.57 9.05 1.20
CA LEU A 118 13.02 10.31 1.69
C LEU A 118 12.96 11.30 0.54
N GLN A 119 11.80 11.90 0.36
CA GLN A 119 11.50 12.81 -0.74
C GLN A 119 11.07 14.16 -0.17
N PRO A 120 11.33 15.27 -0.87
CA PRO A 120 10.78 16.57 -0.48
C PRO A 120 9.25 16.51 -0.36
N TRP A 121 8.68 17.18 0.64
CA TRP A 121 7.23 17.16 0.92
C TRP A 121 6.33 17.48 -0.30
N ARG A 122 6.84 18.33 -1.20
CA ARG A 122 6.15 18.80 -2.39
C ARG A 122 6.55 18.08 -3.68
N GLN A 123 7.42 17.07 -3.62
CA GLN A 123 7.82 16.30 -4.79
C GLN A 123 6.64 15.43 -5.26
N PRO A 124 6.17 15.55 -6.51
CA PRO A 124 5.13 14.68 -7.04
C PRO A 124 5.66 13.27 -7.28
N LEU A 125 4.89 12.26 -6.86
CA LEU A 125 5.19 10.83 -6.98
C LEU A 125 3.94 10.06 -7.40
N LEU A 126 4.12 8.78 -7.75
CA LEU A 126 2.99 7.87 -7.91
C LEU A 126 2.28 7.66 -6.57
N VAL A 127 0.96 7.52 -6.63
CA VAL A 127 0.11 7.23 -5.48
C VAL A 127 -0.72 5.99 -5.75
N LEU A 128 -0.79 5.09 -4.76
CA LEU A 128 -1.65 3.92 -4.77
C LEU A 128 -2.57 4.00 -3.56
N TRP A 129 -3.88 4.13 -3.80
CA TRP A 129 -4.86 4.22 -2.73
C TRP A 129 -5.16 2.85 -2.13
N ARG A 130 -5.50 2.86 -0.84
CA ARG A 130 -6.05 1.70 -0.15
C ARG A 130 -7.27 2.12 0.65
N LYS A 131 -8.29 1.28 0.70
CA LYS A 131 -9.47 1.57 1.54
C LYS A 131 -9.10 1.58 3.02
N THR A 132 -9.74 2.45 3.78
CA THR A 132 -9.68 2.42 5.24
C THR A 132 -10.49 1.22 5.72
N SER A 133 -9.89 0.35 6.55
CA SER A 133 -10.61 -0.79 7.16
C SER A 133 -11.62 -0.24 8.16
N TRP A 134 -12.88 -0.68 8.09
CA TRP A 134 -13.90 -0.42 9.11
C TRP A 134 -13.93 -1.56 10.12
#